data_AF-A0A9E5VA09-F1
#
_entry.id   AF-A0A9E5VA09-F1
#
_cell.length_a   1.000
_cell.length_b   1.000
_cell.length_c   1.000
_cell.angle_alpha   90.00
_cell.angle_beta   90.00
_cell.angle_gamma   90.00
#
_symmetry.space_group_name_H-M   'P 1'
#
loop_
_entity.id
_entity.type
_entity.pdbx_description
1 polymer ?
#
loop_
_entity_poly.entity_id
_entity_poly.type
_entity_poly.pdbx_seq_one_letter_code
_entity_poly.pdbx_strand_id
1 'polypeptide(L)'
;MSDRAVAVTFDDGYADNLYKGKPILERYNIPATFFIATGHIGKTVNFWWDGLQQLLLQPGRLPAKLTINVSGNSYAWDLGTAVDYTEADLQRDKGAKVWESKPGTRLNLYYLIWQTVRTFPEQDIIEAMQQIEVWVGREVVATSEDRSLQPDEILTLGSGKLAEIGAHTVNHPSLADHPSAYQLKEIQQSKVDLEKLLNRPVTTFAYPYGSFIDETMTLAEQTGLECACSTVEDVVWFRSQTYRLPRYHVHDWNGEEFAAEIEKWFKG
;
A
#
# COMPACT_ATOMS: atom_id res chain seq x y z
N MET A 1 18.54 -26.11 5.36
CA MET A 1 17.74 -25.10 4.64
C MET A 1 18.25 -25.07 3.21
N SER A 2 17.38 -24.86 2.22
CA SER A 2 17.80 -24.69 0.82
C SER A 2 18.72 -23.48 0.70
N ASP A 3 19.74 -23.54 -0.16
CA ASP A 3 20.63 -22.40 -0.47
C ASP A 3 19.91 -21.25 -1.19
N ARG A 4 18.65 -21.47 -1.60
CA ARG A 4 17.77 -20.49 -2.23
C ARG A 4 16.39 -20.56 -1.56
N ALA A 5 16.05 -19.55 -0.78
CA ALA A 5 14.77 -19.41 -0.09
C ALA A 5 14.14 -18.05 -0.40
N VAL A 6 12.82 -18.01 -0.47
CA VAL A 6 12.04 -16.79 -0.74
C VAL A 6 10.89 -16.75 0.26
N ALA A 7 10.66 -15.58 0.84
CA ALA A 7 9.42 -15.27 1.56
C ALA A 7 8.52 -14.45 0.63
N VAL A 8 7.29 -14.90 0.42
CA VAL A 8 6.31 -14.20 -0.41
C VAL A 8 5.40 -13.38 0.50
N THR A 9 5.28 -12.08 0.22
CA THR A 9 4.47 -11.17 1.03
C THR A 9 3.54 -10.34 0.16
N PHE A 10 2.32 -10.09 0.65
CA PHE A 10 1.34 -9.20 0.04
C PHE A 10 0.96 -8.13 1.05
N ASP A 11 0.77 -6.90 0.59
CA ASP A 11 0.43 -5.76 1.44
C ASP A 11 -1.05 -5.35 1.26
N ASP A 12 -1.47 -4.39 2.07
CA ASP A 12 -2.76 -3.68 2.10
C ASP A 12 -4.00 -4.50 2.50
N GLY A 13 -4.17 -5.69 1.94
CA GLY A 13 -5.35 -6.53 2.17
C GLY A 13 -6.46 -6.37 1.13
N TYR A 14 -6.10 -6.30 -0.16
CA TYR A 14 -7.05 -6.38 -1.26
C TYR A 14 -7.76 -7.74 -1.34
N ALA A 15 -8.99 -7.74 -1.83
CA ALA A 15 -9.80 -8.94 -1.97
C ALA A 15 -9.21 -9.98 -2.95
N ASP A 16 -8.46 -9.53 -3.95
CA ASP A 16 -7.80 -10.41 -4.91
C ASP A 16 -6.71 -11.30 -4.27
N ASN A 17 -6.13 -10.90 -3.13
CA ASN A 17 -5.26 -11.76 -2.32
C ASN A 17 -5.96 -13.10 -1.97
N LEU A 18 -7.26 -13.07 -1.67
CA LEU A 18 -8.06 -14.27 -1.41
C LEU A 18 -8.52 -14.95 -2.70
N TYR A 19 -9.08 -14.20 -3.65
CA TYR A 19 -9.78 -14.79 -4.79
C TYR A 19 -8.87 -15.19 -5.96
N LYS A 20 -7.72 -14.52 -6.11
CA LYS A 20 -6.73 -14.77 -7.16
C LYS A 20 -5.43 -15.34 -6.56
N GLY A 21 -4.90 -14.72 -5.51
CA GLY A 21 -3.61 -15.08 -4.90
C GLY A 21 -3.61 -16.44 -4.20
N LYS A 22 -4.42 -16.60 -3.16
CA LYS A 22 -4.46 -17.82 -2.31
C LYS A 22 -4.61 -19.12 -3.11
N PRO A 23 -5.54 -19.26 -4.09
CA PRO A 23 -5.68 -20.50 -4.86
C PRO A 23 -4.42 -20.89 -5.63
N ILE A 24 -3.67 -19.91 -6.14
CA ILE A 24 -2.40 -20.15 -6.85
C ILE A 24 -1.33 -20.61 -5.88
N LEU A 25 -1.18 -19.91 -4.74
CA LEU A 25 -0.22 -20.27 -3.69
C LEU A 25 -0.46 -21.69 -3.16
N GLU A 26 -1.73 -22.05 -2.92
CA GLU A 26 -2.12 -23.40 -2.49
C GLU A 26 -1.82 -24.46 -3.55
N ARG A 27 -2.09 -24.17 -4.83
CA ARG A 27 -1.79 -25.08 -5.94
C ARG A 27 -0.31 -25.43 -6.03
N TYR A 28 0.57 -24.48 -5.72
CA TYR A 28 2.03 -24.67 -5.78
C TYR A 28 2.67 -24.92 -4.40
N ASN A 29 1.87 -25.03 -3.33
CA ASN A 29 2.34 -25.21 -1.95
C ASN A 29 3.36 -24.15 -1.52
N ILE A 30 3.11 -22.90 -1.89
CA ILE A 30 3.96 -21.74 -1.56
C ILE A 30 3.35 -21.03 -0.34
N PRO A 31 4.07 -20.95 0.79
CA PRO A 31 3.62 -20.14 1.92
C PRO A 31 3.78 -18.65 1.63
N ALA A 32 2.86 -17.83 2.16
CA ALA A 32 2.89 -16.38 2.05
C ALA A 32 2.36 -15.69 3.31
N THR A 33 2.81 -14.45 3.52
CA THR A 33 2.32 -13.55 4.57
C THR A 33 1.51 -12.43 3.93
N PHE A 34 0.31 -12.15 4.45
CA PHE A 34 -0.56 -11.08 4.01
C PHE A 34 -0.64 -10.00 5.10
N PHE A 35 -0.09 -8.82 4.84
CA PHE A 35 -0.11 -7.68 5.75
C PHE A 35 -1.39 -6.86 5.51
N ILE A 36 -2.21 -6.69 6.54
CA ILE A 36 -3.56 -6.11 6.42
C ILE A 36 -3.65 -4.75 7.13
N ALA A 37 -4.14 -3.73 6.43
CA ALA A 37 -4.45 -2.43 7.02
C ALA A 37 -5.86 -2.46 7.65
N THR A 38 -5.97 -2.45 8.98
CA THR A 38 -7.21 -2.86 9.66
C THR A 38 -8.36 -1.88 9.56
N GLY A 39 -8.07 -0.59 9.43
CA GLY A 39 -9.05 0.47 9.23
C GLY A 39 -9.75 0.40 7.88
N HIS A 40 -9.25 -0.42 6.95
CA HIS A 40 -9.88 -0.63 5.65
C HIS A 40 -10.79 -1.85 5.62
N ILE A 41 -10.67 -2.77 6.57
CA ILE A 41 -11.43 -4.02 6.60
C ILE A 41 -12.94 -3.74 6.48
N GLY A 42 -13.58 -4.40 5.53
CA GLY A 42 -15.01 -4.29 5.30
C GLY A 42 -15.47 -3.03 4.55
N LYS A 43 -14.57 -2.08 4.26
CA LYS A 43 -14.91 -0.93 3.42
C LYS A 43 -15.12 -1.39 1.98
N THR A 44 -16.27 -1.04 1.42
CA THR A 44 -16.60 -1.27 0.00
C THR A 44 -16.01 -0.21 -0.92
N VAL A 45 -15.54 0.90 -0.35
CA VAL A 45 -14.85 1.96 -1.07
C VAL A 45 -13.38 1.58 -1.22
N ASN A 46 -12.80 1.83 -2.39
CA ASN A 46 -11.40 1.56 -2.69
C ASN A 46 -10.48 2.34 -1.74
N PHE A 47 -9.22 1.92 -1.68
CA PHE A 47 -8.21 2.72 -1.00
C PHE A 47 -8.11 4.12 -1.63
N TRP A 48 -7.80 5.13 -0.83
CA TRP A 48 -7.86 6.53 -1.28
C TRP A 48 -6.97 6.80 -2.49
N TRP A 49 -5.85 6.07 -2.63
CA TRP A 49 -4.95 6.20 -3.78
C TRP A 49 -5.56 5.64 -5.07
N ASP A 50 -6.35 4.58 -5.00
CA ASP A 50 -7.10 4.07 -6.16
C ASP A 50 -8.19 5.06 -6.56
N GLY A 51 -8.89 5.62 -5.57
CA GLY A 51 -9.85 6.70 -5.79
C GLY A 51 -9.18 7.91 -6.44
N LEU A 52 -8.01 8.33 -5.95
CA LEU A 52 -7.23 9.42 -6.52
C LEU A 52 -6.82 9.11 -7.96
N GLN A 53 -6.40 7.88 -8.24
CA GLN A 53 -6.08 7.43 -9.59
C GLN A 53 -7.29 7.51 -10.52
N GLN A 54 -8.45 7.02 -10.10
CA GLN A 54 -9.70 7.13 -10.86
C GLN A 54 -10.11 8.59 -11.10
N LEU A 55 -9.90 9.47 -10.12
CA LEU A 55 -10.26 10.88 -10.24
C LEU A 55 -9.30 11.66 -11.13
N LEU A 56 -8.03 11.29 -11.23
CA LEU A 56 -7.02 12.09 -11.96
C LEU A 56 -6.57 11.50 -13.29
N LEU A 57 -6.53 10.17 -13.43
CA LEU A 57 -5.93 9.47 -14.57
C LEU A 57 -6.98 8.89 -15.53
N GLN A 58 -8.02 9.67 -15.83
CA GLN A 58 -9.04 9.32 -16.82
C GLN A 58 -9.02 10.35 -17.96
N PRO A 59 -9.16 9.91 -19.22
CA PRO A 59 -9.18 10.82 -20.36
C PRO A 59 -10.24 11.91 -20.19
N GLY A 60 -9.84 13.15 -20.43
CA GLY A 60 -10.69 14.31 -20.24
C GLY A 60 -9.93 15.54 -19.75
N ARG A 61 -10.70 16.57 -19.43
CA ARG A 61 -10.21 17.86 -18.97
C ARG A 61 -10.57 18.09 -17.51
N LEU A 62 -9.60 18.45 -16.67
CA LEU A 62 -9.85 18.88 -15.28
C LEU A 62 -9.75 20.40 -15.14
N PRO A 63 -10.31 21.01 -14.07
CA PRO A 63 -10.14 22.44 -13.84
C PRO A 63 -8.65 22.83 -13.69
N ALA A 64 -8.28 24.06 -14.06
CA ALA A 64 -6.87 24.45 -14.19
C ALA A 64 -6.07 24.47 -12.86
N LYS A 65 -6.75 24.62 -11.72
CA LYS A 65 -6.11 24.73 -10.41
C LYS A 65 -6.89 23.94 -9.38
N LEU A 66 -6.20 23.03 -8.68
CA LEU A 66 -6.71 22.35 -7.50
C LEU A 66 -6.28 23.12 -6.25
N THR A 67 -7.16 23.24 -5.26
CA THR A 67 -6.82 23.71 -3.93
C THR A 67 -7.58 22.87 -2.91
N ILE A 68 -6.86 22.30 -1.95
CA ILE A 68 -7.44 21.57 -0.82
C ILE A 68 -7.05 22.27 0.49
N ASN A 69 -7.94 22.26 1.46
CA ASN A 69 -7.71 22.83 2.78
C ASN A 69 -8.02 21.77 3.84
N VAL A 70 -7.02 21.38 4.62
CA VAL A 70 -7.13 20.35 5.67
C VAL A 70 -6.35 20.80 6.90
N SER A 71 -6.92 20.60 8.10
CA SER A 71 -6.29 20.98 9.37
C SER A 71 -5.72 22.41 9.41
N GLY A 72 -6.38 23.37 8.75
CA GLY A 72 -5.97 24.78 8.69
C GLY A 72 -4.82 25.08 7.71
N ASN A 73 -4.29 24.08 7.02
CA ASN A 73 -3.29 24.23 5.96
C ASN A 73 -3.97 24.27 4.58
N SER A 74 -3.36 24.98 3.63
CA SER A 74 -3.84 25.08 2.25
C SER A 74 -2.77 24.57 1.28
N TYR A 75 -3.17 23.66 0.39
CA TYR A 75 -2.31 23.07 -0.63
C TYR A 75 -2.91 23.35 -1.99
N ALA A 76 -2.09 23.79 -2.94
CA ALA A 76 -2.55 24.16 -4.27
C ALA A 76 -1.63 23.65 -5.37
N TRP A 77 -2.23 23.18 -6.47
CA TRP A 77 -1.53 22.73 -7.66
C TRP A 77 -2.11 23.43 -8.88
N ASP A 78 -1.23 24.07 -9.66
CA ASP A 78 -1.54 24.53 -11.01
C ASP A 78 -1.19 23.41 -11.98
N LEU A 79 -2.16 23.02 -12.80
CA LEU A 79 -2.01 21.90 -13.70
C LEU A 79 -1.20 22.24 -14.95
N GLY A 80 -1.19 23.51 -15.38
CA GLY A 80 -0.59 23.90 -16.66
C GLY A 80 -1.04 23.00 -17.82
N THR A 81 -0.09 22.29 -18.45
CA THR A 81 -0.37 21.36 -19.55
C THR A 81 -1.06 20.07 -19.11
N ALA A 82 -1.01 19.72 -17.83
CA ALA A 82 -1.68 18.53 -17.32
C ALA A 82 -3.22 18.64 -17.41
N VAL A 83 -3.80 19.84 -17.62
CA VAL A 83 -5.25 20.10 -17.71
C VAL A 83 -5.97 19.13 -18.65
N ASP A 84 -5.37 18.79 -19.77
CA ASP A 84 -5.92 17.84 -20.73
C ASP A 84 -5.15 16.50 -20.59
N TYR A 85 -5.88 15.40 -20.46
CA TYR A 85 -5.34 14.04 -20.43
C TYR A 85 -6.03 13.22 -21.52
N THR A 86 -5.28 12.73 -22.49
CA THR A 86 -5.83 12.04 -23.67
C THR A 86 -5.79 10.52 -23.50
N GLU A 87 -6.48 9.81 -24.39
CA GLU A 87 -6.35 8.34 -24.47
C GLU A 87 -4.90 7.91 -24.73
N ALA A 88 -4.16 8.67 -25.54
CA ALA A 88 -2.75 8.39 -25.81
C ALA A 88 -1.88 8.58 -24.55
N ASP A 89 -2.22 9.56 -23.70
CA ASP A 89 -1.56 9.72 -22.40
C ASP A 89 -1.85 8.54 -21.48
N LEU A 90 -3.11 8.10 -21.40
CA LEU A 90 -3.50 6.91 -20.63
C LEU A 90 -2.73 5.66 -21.05
N GLN A 91 -2.65 5.40 -22.36
CA GLN A 91 -1.93 4.22 -22.86
C GLN A 91 -0.42 4.31 -22.61
N ARG A 92 0.17 5.51 -22.68
CA ARG A 92 1.58 5.73 -22.36
C ARG A 92 1.87 5.53 -20.87
N ASP A 93 0.98 6.01 -20.01
CA ASP A 93 1.19 6.05 -18.56
C ASP A 93 0.81 4.71 -17.90
N LYS A 94 0.15 3.80 -18.62
CA LYS A 94 -0.17 2.44 -18.17
C LYS A 94 1.11 1.64 -17.87
N GLY A 95 1.23 1.16 -16.63
CA GLY A 95 2.39 0.40 -16.16
C GLY A 95 3.65 1.25 -15.92
N ALA A 96 3.58 2.58 -16.09
CA ALA A 96 4.70 3.46 -15.82
C ALA A 96 4.96 3.59 -14.30
N LYS A 97 6.23 3.68 -13.93
CA LYS A 97 6.63 4.01 -12.55
C LYS A 97 6.25 5.46 -12.26
N VAL A 98 5.28 5.65 -11.37
CA VAL A 98 4.70 6.98 -11.09
C VAL A 98 5.72 7.99 -10.56
N TRP A 99 6.73 7.53 -9.82
CA TRP A 99 7.82 8.37 -9.29
C TRP A 99 8.86 8.78 -10.34
N GLU A 100 8.83 8.18 -11.53
CA GLU A 100 9.67 8.56 -12.68
C GLU A 100 8.88 9.44 -13.69
N SER A 101 7.65 9.82 -13.34
CA SER A 101 6.80 10.65 -14.18
C SER A 101 7.43 12.02 -14.50
N LYS A 102 7.20 12.49 -15.72
CA LYS A 102 7.79 13.76 -16.19
C LYS A 102 7.03 14.96 -15.60
N PRO A 103 7.73 16.00 -15.10
CA PRO A 103 7.10 17.23 -14.63
C PRO A 103 6.12 17.83 -15.66
N GLY A 104 4.97 18.31 -15.18
CA GLY A 104 3.92 18.90 -16.03
C GLY A 104 3.00 17.90 -16.73
N THR A 105 3.19 16.59 -16.54
CA THR A 105 2.24 15.56 -16.97
C THR A 105 1.16 15.33 -15.92
N ARG A 106 0.01 14.78 -16.34
CA ARG A 106 -1.07 14.38 -15.42
C ARG A 106 -0.63 13.27 -14.44
N LEU A 107 0.19 12.33 -14.90
CA LEU A 107 0.77 11.29 -14.02
C LEU A 107 1.64 11.90 -12.92
N ASN A 108 2.41 12.93 -13.25
CA ASN A 108 3.21 13.65 -12.26
C ASN A 108 2.36 14.45 -11.28
N LEU A 109 1.28 15.08 -11.74
CA LEU A 109 0.29 15.72 -10.85
C LEU A 109 -0.30 14.70 -9.86
N TYR A 110 -0.72 13.53 -10.33
CA TYR A 110 -1.20 12.45 -9.47
C TYR A 110 -0.15 12.09 -8.41
N TYR A 111 1.10 11.88 -8.82
CA TYR A 111 2.19 11.54 -7.91
C TYR A 111 2.43 12.62 -6.85
N LEU A 112 2.43 13.90 -7.22
CA LEU A 112 2.64 15.01 -6.28
C LEU A 112 1.50 15.15 -5.25
N ILE A 113 0.25 14.94 -5.70
CA ILE A 113 -0.91 14.95 -4.80
C ILE A 113 -0.84 13.73 -3.87
N TRP A 114 -0.56 12.54 -4.40
CA TRP A 114 -0.39 11.32 -3.61
C TRP A 114 0.72 11.46 -2.56
N GLN A 115 1.87 12.04 -2.93
CA GLN A 115 2.98 12.28 -2.03
C GLN A 115 2.62 13.20 -0.85
N THR A 116 1.69 14.13 -1.09
CA THR A 116 1.20 15.07 -0.08
C THR A 116 0.14 14.42 0.80
N VAL A 117 -0.88 13.80 0.19
CA VAL A 117 -2.03 13.23 0.92
C VAL A 117 -1.62 12.04 1.79
N ARG A 118 -0.63 11.24 1.38
CA ARG A 118 -0.17 10.07 2.17
C ARG A 118 0.45 10.42 3.54
N THR A 119 0.80 11.69 3.77
CA THR A 119 1.37 12.16 5.05
C THR A 119 0.29 12.69 5.99
N PHE A 120 -0.97 12.72 5.55
CA PHE A 120 -2.09 13.20 6.34
C PHE A 120 -2.61 12.10 7.28
N PRO A 121 -3.15 12.45 8.46
CA PRO A 121 -3.94 11.51 9.24
C PRO A 121 -5.24 11.15 8.50
N GLU A 122 -5.87 10.02 8.86
CA GLU A 122 -7.05 9.47 8.15
C GLU A 122 -8.15 10.52 7.87
N GLN A 123 -8.50 11.33 8.87
CA GLN A 123 -9.56 12.33 8.74
C GLN A 123 -9.24 13.39 7.66
N ASP A 124 -7.98 13.83 7.61
CA ASP A 124 -7.52 14.81 6.62
C ASP A 124 -7.43 14.18 5.22
N ILE A 125 -7.12 12.87 5.11
CA ILE A 125 -7.20 12.14 3.83
C ILE A 125 -8.65 12.15 3.32
N ILE A 126 -9.62 11.84 4.18
CA ILE A 126 -11.04 11.82 3.81
C ILE A 126 -11.49 13.20 3.33
N GLU A 127 -11.16 14.26 4.08
CA GLU A 127 -11.49 15.64 3.72
C GLU A 127 -10.81 16.11 2.42
N ALA A 128 -9.55 15.72 2.20
CA ALA A 128 -8.83 16.00 0.97
C ALA A 128 -9.49 15.31 -0.22
N MET A 129 -9.83 14.02 -0.09
CA MET A 129 -10.47 13.26 -1.17
C MET A 129 -11.85 13.82 -1.53
N GLN A 130 -12.67 14.19 -0.55
CA GLN A 130 -13.96 14.85 -0.79
C GLN A 130 -13.81 16.17 -1.57
N GLN A 131 -12.82 16.98 -1.22
CA GLN A 131 -12.53 18.22 -1.96
C GLN A 131 -12.07 17.94 -3.39
N ILE A 132 -11.26 16.89 -3.60
CA ILE A 132 -10.80 16.48 -4.94
C ILE A 132 -11.97 15.96 -5.78
N GLU A 133 -12.87 15.15 -5.22
CA GLU A 133 -14.08 14.67 -5.91
C GLU A 133 -14.96 15.83 -6.39
N VAL A 134 -15.25 16.78 -5.50
CA VAL A 134 -16.02 17.99 -5.83
C VAL A 134 -15.32 18.81 -6.92
N TRP A 135 -13.99 18.95 -6.83
CA TRP A 135 -13.22 19.71 -7.80
C TRP A 135 -13.18 19.05 -9.18
N VAL A 136 -13.01 17.72 -9.24
CA VAL A 136 -13.05 16.95 -10.50
C VAL A 136 -14.46 16.96 -11.09
N GLY A 137 -15.50 16.96 -10.24
CA GLY A 137 -16.90 16.92 -10.65
C GLY A 137 -17.36 15.51 -11.06
N ARG A 138 -16.76 14.45 -10.50
CA ARG A 138 -17.19 13.05 -10.66
C ARG A 138 -16.95 12.26 -9.39
N GLU A 139 -17.73 11.20 -9.23
CA GLU A 139 -17.62 10.28 -8.10
C GLU A 139 -16.62 9.15 -8.39
N VAL A 140 -15.97 8.65 -7.34
CA VAL A 140 -15.19 7.41 -7.38
C VAL A 140 -16.17 6.23 -7.49
N VAL A 141 -15.94 5.35 -8.45
CA VAL A 141 -16.74 4.14 -8.60
C VAL A 141 -16.00 2.99 -7.94
N ALA A 142 -16.57 2.47 -6.86
CA ALA A 142 -16.09 1.24 -6.25
C ALA A 142 -16.21 0.09 -7.26
N THR A 143 -15.09 -0.59 -7.54
CA THR A 143 -15.09 -1.81 -8.34
C THR A 143 -15.18 -2.99 -7.37
N SER A 144 -15.79 -4.09 -7.81
CA SER A 144 -15.87 -5.29 -6.96
C SER A 144 -14.51 -5.98 -6.74
N GLU A 145 -13.51 -5.62 -7.56
CA GLU A 145 -12.18 -6.26 -7.57
C GLU A 145 -11.14 -5.50 -6.74
N ASP A 146 -11.23 -4.17 -6.62
CA ASP A 146 -10.20 -3.32 -5.98
C ASP A 146 -10.62 -2.86 -4.58
N ARG A 147 -11.37 -3.71 -3.87
CA ARG A 147 -11.82 -3.44 -2.50
C ARG A 147 -10.94 -4.16 -1.48
N SER A 148 -11.04 -3.69 -0.25
CA SER A 148 -10.51 -4.40 0.92
C SER A 148 -11.20 -5.75 1.13
N LEU A 149 -10.49 -6.66 1.80
CA LEU A 149 -11.06 -7.88 2.34
C LEU A 149 -12.13 -7.58 3.41
N GLN A 150 -13.20 -8.39 3.41
CA GLN A 150 -14.19 -8.45 4.48
C GLN A 150 -13.66 -9.26 5.69
N PRO A 151 -14.21 -9.08 6.90
CA PRO A 151 -13.77 -9.82 8.08
C PRO A 151 -13.76 -11.35 7.91
N ASP A 152 -14.81 -11.92 7.30
CA ASP A 152 -14.94 -13.36 7.03
C ASP A 152 -13.98 -13.83 5.92
N GLU A 153 -13.68 -12.97 4.96
CA GLU A 153 -12.67 -13.22 3.93
C GLU A 153 -11.26 -13.27 4.53
N ILE A 154 -10.94 -12.45 5.53
CA ILE A 154 -9.64 -12.51 6.25
C ILE A 154 -9.52 -13.82 7.03
N LEU A 155 -10.59 -14.25 7.70
CA LEU A 155 -10.64 -15.57 8.35
C LEU A 155 -10.41 -16.70 7.35
N THR A 156 -11.04 -16.58 6.17
CA THR A 156 -10.89 -17.54 5.08
C THR A 156 -9.46 -17.52 4.53
N LEU A 157 -8.88 -16.35 4.29
CA LEU A 157 -7.52 -16.15 3.80
C LEU A 157 -6.50 -16.76 4.76
N GLY A 158 -6.60 -16.43 6.05
CA GLY A 158 -5.70 -16.91 7.10
C GLY A 158 -5.91 -18.36 7.55
N SER A 159 -6.91 -19.07 6.99
CA SER A 159 -7.12 -20.49 7.26
C SER A 159 -6.11 -21.39 6.54
N GLY A 160 -5.81 -22.55 7.11
CA GLY A 160 -4.84 -23.50 6.56
C GLY A 160 -3.43 -23.29 7.13
N LYS A 161 -2.41 -23.76 6.39
CA LYS A 161 -1.00 -23.74 6.82
C LYS A 161 -0.09 -22.86 5.97
N LEU A 162 -0.59 -22.34 4.85
CA LEU A 162 0.22 -21.59 3.88
C LEU A 162 0.05 -20.08 3.97
N ALA A 163 -0.98 -19.58 4.65
CA ALA A 163 -1.26 -18.16 4.75
C ALA A 163 -1.08 -17.66 6.20
N GLU A 164 -0.12 -16.78 6.39
CA GLU A 164 0.04 -15.98 7.60
C GLU A 164 -0.65 -14.63 7.43
N ILE A 165 -1.26 -14.09 8.49
CA ILE A 165 -1.80 -12.74 8.51
C ILE A 165 -0.92 -11.87 9.41
N GLY A 166 -0.32 -10.83 8.83
CA GLY A 166 0.48 -9.83 9.53
C GLY A 166 -0.23 -8.47 9.60
N ALA A 167 0.28 -7.56 10.43
CA ALA A 167 -0.28 -6.23 10.61
C ALA A 167 0.32 -5.20 9.64
N HIS A 168 -0.49 -4.23 9.19
CA HIS A 168 -0.06 -3.17 8.27
C HIS A 168 -0.61 -1.79 8.66
N THR A 169 -0.58 -1.46 9.94
CA THR A 169 -1.23 -0.28 10.56
C THR A 169 -2.76 -0.31 10.45
N VAL A 170 -3.43 0.68 11.04
CA VAL A 170 -4.89 0.81 10.91
C VAL A 170 -5.20 1.50 9.59
N ASN A 171 -4.63 2.69 9.39
CA ASN A 171 -5.06 3.60 8.32
C ASN A 171 -4.07 3.76 7.17
N HIS A 172 -3.01 2.94 7.13
CA HIS A 172 -1.97 3.00 6.11
C HIS A 172 -1.25 4.38 5.99
N PRO A 173 -0.87 5.04 7.11
CA PRO A 173 -0.18 6.33 7.05
C PRO A 173 1.31 6.16 6.77
N SER A 174 1.95 7.21 6.24
CA SER A 174 3.42 7.30 6.21
C SER A 174 3.96 7.51 7.63
N LEU A 175 4.25 6.44 8.37
CA LEU A 175 4.52 6.49 9.81
C LEU A 175 5.61 7.50 10.21
N ALA A 176 6.69 7.61 9.44
CA ALA A 176 7.80 8.53 9.74
C ALA A 176 7.39 10.01 9.73
N ASP A 177 6.26 10.36 9.10
CA ASP A 177 5.74 11.72 9.02
C ASP A 177 4.84 12.09 10.22
N HIS A 178 4.60 11.16 11.15
CA HIS A 178 3.72 11.36 12.28
C HIS A 178 4.44 11.31 13.63
N PRO A 179 3.91 11.97 14.69
CA PRO A 179 4.45 11.85 16.04
C PRO A 179 4.42 10.40 16.57
N SER A 180 5.37 10.05 17.44
CA SER A 180 5.55 8.69 17.99
C SER A 180 4.27 8.12 18.62
N ALA A 181 3.48 8.95 19.30
CA ALA A 181 2.21 8.52 19.90
C ALA A 181 1.18 8.08 18.86
N TYR A 182 1.16 8.73 17.68
CA TYR A 182 0.31 8.34 16.57
C TYR A 182 0.80 7.04 15.94
N GLN A 183 2.11 6.95 15.67
CA GLN A 183 2.73 5.74 15.13
C GLN A 183 2.47 4.52 16.01
N LEU A 184 2.68 4.63 17.33
CA LEU A 184 2.46 3.56 18.29
C LEU A 184 1.00 3.10 18.27
N LYS A 185 0.04 4.04 18.24
CA LYS A 185 -1.38 3.71 18.18
C LYS A 185 -1.74 2.96 16.89
N GLU A 186 -1.24 3.40 15.75
CA GLU A 186 -1.45 2.75 14.44
C GLU A 186 -0.92 1.32 14.43
N ILE A 187 0.30 1.11 14.92
CA ILE A 187 0.93 -0.22 14.96
C ILE A 187 0.18 -1.12 15.96
N GLN A 188 0.03 -0.66 17.21
CA GLN A 188 -0.55 -1.47 18.28
C GLN A 188 -2.01 -1.83 18.01
N GLN A 189 -2.82 -0.87 17.54
CA GLN A 189 -4.25 -1.13 17.32
C GLN A 189 -4.47 -2.11 16.16
N SER A 190 -3.70 -2.00 15.07
CA SER A 190 -3.81 -2.94 13.95
C SER A 190 -3.51 -4.38 14.35
N LYS A 191 -2.50 -4.58 15.21
CA LYS A 191 -2.21 -5.87 15.82
C LYS A 191 -3.40 -6.36 16.67
N VAL A 192 -3.90 -5.53 17.58
CA VAL A 192 -5.04 -5.88 18.47
C VAL A 192 -6.30 -6.24 17.68
N ASP A 193 -6.61 -5.50 16.62
CA ASP A 193 -7.78 -5.73 15.77
C ASP A 193 -7.71 -7.09 15.08
N LEU A 194 -6.55 -7.42 14.49
CA LEU A 194 -6.33 -8.71 13.82
C LEU A 194 -6.30 -9.87 14.82
N GLU A 195 -5.67 -9.71 15.99
CA GLU A 195 -5.68 -10.75 17.02
C GLU A 195 -7.09 -11.05 17.53
N LYS A 196 -7.90 -10.01 17.70
CA LYS A 196 -9.32 -10.14 18.06
C LYS A 196 -10.11 -10.86 16.97
N LEU A 197 -9.87 -10.53 15.70
CA LEU A 197 -10.55 -11.16 14.57
C LEU A 197 -10.15 -12.63 14.41
N LEU A 198 -8.84 -12.92 14.43
CA LEU A 198 -8.27 -14.23 14.14
C LEU A 198 -8.27 -15.18 15.34
N ASN A 199 -8.44 -14.65 16.57
CA ASN A 199 -8.31 -15.37 17.83
C ASN A 199 -6.98 -16.13 17.96
N ARG A 200 -5.88 -15.50 17.51
CA ARG A 200 -4.50 -15.98 17.62
C ARG A 200 -3.53 -14.78 17.58
N PRO A 201 -2.28 -14.94 18.05
CA PRO A 201 -1.30 -13.86 17.99
C PRO A 201 -0.98 -13.41 16.55
N VAL A 202 -0.67 -12.13 16.40
CA VAL A 202 -0.12 -11.52 15.17
C VAL A 202 1.28 -11.02 15.48
N THR A 203 2.29 -11.57 14.81
CA THR A 203 3.70 -11.37 15.16
C THR A 203 4.50 -10.65 14.08
N THR A 204 3.99 -10.52 12.86
CA THR A 204 4.71 -9.89 11.75
C THR A 204 4.05 -8.58 11.34
N PHE A 205 4.86 -7.66 10.82
CA PHE A 205 4.42 -6.33 10.42
C PHE A 205 5.07 -5.89 9.10
N ALA A 206 4.42 -4.99 8.36
CA ALA A 206 5.06 -4.26 7.27
C ALA A 206 4.79 -2.76 7.43
N TYR A 207 5.79 -1.92 7.13
CA TYR A 207 5.61 -0.46 7.15
C TYR A 207 4.92 0.02 5.87
N PRO A 208 3.79 0.74 5.95
CA PRO A 208 3.19 1.40 4.79
C PRO A 208 4.21 2.22 4.01
N TYR A 209 4.27 2.01 2.70
CA TYR A 209 5.24 2.64 1.78
C TYR A 209 6.72 2.42 2.13
N GLY A 210 7.04 1.57 3.11
CA GLY A 210 8.36 1.50 3.74
C GLY A 210 8.77 2.78 4.47
N SER A 211 7.81 3.56 4.94
CA SER A 211 8.06 4.78 5.72
C SER A 211 8.31 4.44 7.18
N PHE A 212 9.56 4.58 7.63
CA PHE A 212 9.97 4.35 9.02
C PHE A 212 11.25 5.15 9.34
N ILE A 213 11.44 5.42 10.63
CA ILE A 213 12.71 5.88 11.23
C ILE A 213 13.12 4.93 12.37
N ASP A 214 14.28 5.14 12.98
CA ASP A 214 14.76 4.32 14.10
C ASP A 214 13.77 4.25 15.26
N GLU A 215 13.08 5.36 15.53
CA GLU A 215 12.01 5.41 16.52
C GLU A 215 10.83 4.52 16.10
N THR A 216 10.39 4.54 14.83
CA THR A 216 9.31 3.67 14.32
C THR A 216 9.64 2.19 14.52
N MET A 217 10.89 1.78 14.27
CA MET A 217 11.34 0.40 14.50
C MET A 217 11.27 0.03 15.99
N THR A 218 11.69 0.94 16.86
CA THR A 218 11.63 0.76 18.32
C THR A 218 10.18 0.61 18.79
N LEU A 219 9.26 1.41 18.25
CA LEU A 219 7.83 1.31 18.56
C LEU A 219 7.26 -0.03 18.10
N ALA A 220 7.62 -0.51 16.90
CA ALA A 220 7.17 -1.82 16.41
C ALA A 220 7.61 -2.95 17.35
N GLU A 221 8.88 -2.96 17.76
CA GLU A 221 9.43 -3.91 18.74
C GLU A 221 8.67 -3.88 20.08
N GLN A 222 8.37 -2.67 20.59
CA GLN A 222 7.65 -2.51 21.86
C GLN A 222 6.23 -3.09 21.86
N THR A 223 5.61 -3.27 20.69
CA THR A 223 4.27 -3.89 20.58
C THR A 223 4.28 -5.42 20.64
N GLY A 224 5.47 -6.03 20.74
CA GLY A 224 5.64 -7.49 20.78
C GLY A 224 5.55 -8.16 19.41
N LEU A 225 5.73 -7.40 18.33
CA LEU A 225 5.99 -7.96 17.00
C LEU A 225 7.37 -8.63 17.00
N GLU A 226 7.51 -9.72 16.25
CA GLU A 226 8.76 -10.47 16.12
C GLU A 226 9.65 -9.91 15.01
N CYS A 227 9.06 -9.36 13.94
CA CYS A 227 9.80 -8.70 12.86
C CYS A 227 8.93 -7.72 12.07
N ALA A 228 9.59 -6.85 11.29
CA ALA A 228 8.90 -5.91 10.41
C ALA A 228 9.59 -5.77 9.04
N CYS A 229 8.78 -5.82 7.98
CA CYS A 229 9.21 -5.67 6.59
C CYS A 229 9.19 -4.21 6.14
N SER A 230 10.21 -3.82 5.38
CA SER A 230 10.34 -2.53 4.71
C SER A 230 10.22 -2.67 3.19
N THR A 231 10.36 -1.57 2.45
CA THR A 231 10.48 -1.54 0.97
C THR A 231 11.93 -1.35 0.51
N VAL A 232 12.90 -1.46 1.41
CA VAL A 232 14.32 -1.38 1.07
C VAL A 232 14.69 -2.62 0.26
N GLU A 233 15.14 -2.42 -0.97
CA GLU A 233 15.50 -3.49 -1.89
C GLU A 233 16.86 -4.09 -1.54
N ASP A 234 16.84 -5.27 -0.93
CA ASP A 234 18.00 -6.08 -0.60
C ASP A 234 17.57 -7.52 -0.26
N VAL A 235 18.53 -8.44 -0.15
CA VAL A 235 18.29 -9.79 0.34
C VAL A 235 18.31 -9.87 1.87
N VAL A 236 17.50 -10.78 2.42
CA VAL A 236 17.58 -11.10 3.86
C VAL A 236 18.79 -11.99 4.11
N TRP A 237 19.63 -11.62 5.07
CA TRP A 237 20.79 -12.40 5.52
C TRP A 237 20.94 -12.33 7.03
N PHE A 238 21.89 -13.07 7.61
CA PHE A 238 21.99 -13.26 9.07
C PHE A 238 22.24 -11.98 9.90
N ARG A 239 22.56 -10.85 9.25
CA ARG A 239 22.72 -9.53 9.88
C ARG A 239 21.65 -8.51 9.48
N SER A 240 20.65 -8.92 8.69
CA SER A 240 19.51 -8.06 8.40
C SER A 240 18.85 -7.61 9.69
N GLN A 241 18.49 -6.34 9.78
CA GLN A 241 17.83 -5.78 10.95
C GLN A 241 16.40 -6.33 11.02
N THR A 242 16.04 -6.99 12.13
CA THR A 242 14.78 -7.74 12.27
C THR A 242 13.53 -6.87 12.09
N TYR A 243 13.60 -5.60 12.49
CA TYR A 243 12.51 -4.63 12.33
C TYR A 243 12.65 -3.77 11.06
N ARG A 244 13.48 -4.19 10.10
CA ARG A 244 13.65 -3.58 8.79
C ARG A 244 14.09 -4.65 7.79
N LEU A 245 13.33 -5.74 7.71
CA LEU A 245 13.60 -6.78 6.73
C LEU A 245 13.45 -6.18 5.32
N PRO A 246 14.47 -6.32 4.46
CA PRO A 246 14.39 -5.83 3.09
C PRO A 246 13.46 -6.69 2.24
N ARG A 247 12.95 -6.12 1.15
CA ARG A 247 12.07 -6.78 0.18
C ARG A 247 12.32 -6.22 -1.21
N TYR A 248 12.14 -7.06 -2.22
CA TYR A 248 12.05 -6.61 -3.60
C TYR A 248 10.59 -6.46 -4.01
N HIS A 249 10.28 -5.37 -4.70
CA HIS A 249 8.96 -5.16 -5.29
C HIS A 249 8.82 -6.00 -6.58
N VAL A 250 7.71 -6.72 -6.70
CA VAL A 250 7.37 -7.46 -7.93
C VAL A 250 6.51 -6.56 -8.81
N HIS A 251 7.01 -6.19 -9.98
CA HIS A 251 6.26 -5.39 -10.95
C HIS A 251 5.41 -6.27 -11.87
N ASP A 252 4.65 -5.63 -12.78
CA ASP A 252 3.85 -6.30 -13.83
C ASP A 252 4.76 -6.92 -14.90
N TRP A 253 5.50 -7.94 -14.49
CA TRP A 253 6.45 -8.69 -15.29
C TRP A 253 5.82 -9.95 -15.83
N ASN A 254 6.21 -10.34 -17.05
CA ASN A 254 5.95 -11.68 -17.53
C ASN A 254 6.84 -12.72 -16.82
N GLY A 255 6.59 -14.01 -17.07
CA GLY A 255 7.33 -15.09 -16.40
C GLY A 255 8.83 -15.12 -16.68
N GLU A 256 9.27 -14.71 -17.87
CA GLU A 256 10.69 -14.66 -18.22
C GLU A 256 11.39 -13.49 -17.52
N GLU A 257 10.75 -12.33 -17.47
CA GLU A 257 11.23 -11.15 -16.73
C GLU A 257 11.35 -11.46 -15.23
N PHE A 258 10.31 -12.04 -14.63
CA PHE A 258 10.35 -12.43 -13.21
C PHE A 258 11.45 -13.46 -12.91
N ALA A 259 11.62 -14.45 -13.78
CA ALA A 259 12.70 -15.44 -13.64
C ALA A 259 14.10 -14.81 -13.75
N ALA A 260 14.26 -13.80 -14.60
CA ALA A 260 15.53 -13.07 -14.70
C ALA A 260 15.81 -12.23 -13.45
N GLU A 261 14.80 -11.56 -12.89
CA GLU A 261 14.95 -10.75 -11.67
C GLU A 261 15.24 -11.61 -10.44
N ILE A 262 14.52 -12.72 -10.24
CA ILE A 262 14.76 -13.59 -9.08
C ILE A 262 16.16 -14.21 -9.09
N GLU A 263 16.71 -14.54 -10.26
CA GLU A 263 18.09 -15.00 -10.41
C GLU A 263 19.13 -13.91 -10.14
N LYS A 264 18.78 -12.63 -10.32
CA LYS A 264 19.65 -11.52 -9.87
C LYS A 264 19.64 -11.42 -8.35
N TRP A 265 18.47 -11.48 -7.72
CA TRP A 265 18.35 -11.39 -6.25
C TRP A 265 19.13 -12.51 -5.55
N PHE A 266 19.14 -13.73 -6.08
CA PHE A 266 19.92 -14.82 -5.48
C PHE A 266 21.45 -14.65 -5.58
N LYS A 267 21.95 -13.72 -6.40
CA LYS A 267 23.40 -13.52 -6.59
C LYS A 267 24.00 -12.48 -5.63
N GLY A 268 23.16 -11.69 -4.95
CA GLY A 268 23.59 -10.53 -4.16
C GLY A 268 23.93 -9.36 -5.05
#